data_AF-A0A132N0W9-F1
#
_entry.id   AF-A0A132N0W9-F1
#
_cell.length_a   1.000
_cell.length_b   1.000
_cell.length_c   1.000
_cell.angle_alpha   90.00
_cell.angle_beta   90.00
_cell.angle_gamma   90.00
#
_symmetry.space_group_name_H-M   'P 1'
#
loop_
_entity.id
_entity.type
_entity.pdbx_description
1 polymer ?
#
loop_
_entity_poly.entity_id
_entity_poly.type
_entity_poly.pdbx_seq_one_letter_code
_entity_poly.pdbx_strand_id
1 'polypeptide(L)'
;MRPEDVGGVHVKYLHHCHRQLWLFARGVRPEHLSQAVRRGEAVHETSYGRFREVDLGAARIDHLDGDAWVHEVKSSRRPTPADHAQAIHYCHQLHRVGVPARGAVLHYPATRRTIRIPYDAEQAAAAERDIQAVLETVHRPVAPPRLDRPRCAGCSYTDYCWTD
;
A
#
# COMPACT_ATOMS: atom_id res chain seq x y z
N MET A 1 14.26 5.74 9.44
CA MET A 1 13.00 6.12 8.75
C MET A 1 12.16 6.90 9.74
N ARG A 2 11.58 8.03 9.33
CA ARG A 2 10.69 8.86 10.17
C ARG A 2 9.23 8.66 9.77
N PRO A 3 8.24 9.04 10.59
CA PRO A 3 6.81 8.89 10.27
C PRO A 3 6.40 9.48 8.91
N GLU A 4 6.98 10.63 8.53
CA GLU A 4 6.76 11.30 7.25
C GLU A 4 7.29 10.53 6.03
N ASP A 5 8.26 9.64 6.23
CA ASP A 5 8.85 8.83 5.17
C ASP A 5 8.00 7.56 4.87
N VAL A 6 6.98 7.28 5.70
CA VAL A 6 6.11 6.12 5.54
C VAL A 6 5.15 6.33 4.37
N GLY A 7 5.49 5.73 3.23
CA GLY A 7 4.63 5.60 2.06
C GLY A 7 3.60 4.46 2.11
N GLY A 8 2.63 4.49 1.19
CA GLY A 8 1.56 3.47 1.09
C GLY A 8 2.06 2.04 0.84
N VAL A 9 3.20 1.89 0.14
CA VAL A 9 3.85 0.58 -0.06
C VAL A 9 4.32 -0.04 1.27
N HIS A 10 4.76 0.77 2.23
CA HIS A 10 5.16 0.27 3.53
C HIS A 10 3.97 -0.29 4.31
N VAL A 11 2.86 0.45 4.32
CA VAL A 11 1.60 0.02 4.96
C VAL A 11 1.07 -1.24 4.28
N LYS A 12 1.11 -1.30 2.94
CA LYS A 12 0.76 -2.51 2.20
C LYS A 12 1.59 -3.71 2.65
N TYR A 13 2.91 -3.57 2.79
CA TYR A 13 3.76 -4.67 3.26
C TYR A 13 3.58 -4.99 4.75
N LEU A 14 3.27 -4.01 5.60
CA LEU A 14 2.89 -4.27 6.98
C LEU A 14 1.72 -5.27 7.03
N HIS A 15 0.66 -5.00 6.27
CA HIS A 15 -0.53 -5.87 6.27
C HIS A 15 -0.38 -7.16 5.44
N HIS A 16 0.66 -7.26 4.61
CA HIS A 16 0.91 -8.43 3.77
C HIS A 16 1.98 -9.38 4.34
N CYS A 17 3.18 -8.85 4.64
CA CYS A 17 4.33 -9.61 5.12
C CYS A 17 5.36 -8.67 5.79
N HIS A 18 5.51 -8.77 7.12
CA HIS A 18 6.46 -7.94 7.88
C HIS A 18 7.92 -8.14 7.44
N ARG A 19 8.29 -9.37 7.03
CA ARG A 19 9.64 -9.65 6.54
C ARG A 19 9.92 -8.94 5.21
N GLN A 20 8.92 -8.87 4.33
CA GLN A 20 9.01 -8.12 3.09
C GLN A 20 9.16 -6.62 3.36
N LEU A 21 8.39 -6.06 4.32
CA LEU A 21 8.56 -4.68 4.76
C LEU A 21 9.98 -4.41 5.26
N TRP A 22 10.52 -5.30 6.10
CA TRP A 22 11.87 -5.17 6.66
C TRP A 22 12.97 -5.20 5.58
N LEU A 23 12.84 -6.09 4.59
CA LEU A 23 13.75 -6.19 3.44
C LEU A 23 13.63 -4.96 2.53
N PHE A 24 12.40 -4.50 2.28
CA PHE A 24 12.14 -3.30 1.52
C PHE A 24 12.77 -2.06 2.18
N ALA A 25 12.67 -1.90 3.49
CA ALA A 25 13.33 -0.77 4.17
C ALA A 25 14.87 -0.79 4.06
N ARG A 26 15.47 -1.93 3.68
CA ARG A 26 16.92 -2.12 3.48
C ARG A 26 17.35 -2.11 2.01
N GLY A 27 16.47 -1.66 1.12
CA GLY A 27 16.80 -1.48 -0.31
C GLY A 27 16.63 -2.71 -1.20
N VAL A 28 16.14 -3.83 -0.66
CA VAL A 28 15.81 -5.01 -1.48
C VAL A 28 14.56 -4.71 -2.31
N ARG A 29 14.67 -4.76 -3.66
CA ARG A 29 13.60 -4.39 -4.62
C ARG A 29 13.45 -5.37 -5.80
N PRO A 30 13.16 -6.66 -5.58
CA PRO A 30 13.05 -7.65 -6.66
C PRO A 30 11.75 -7.53 -7.49
N GLU A 31 10.83 -6.65 -7.12
CA GLU A 31 9.48 -6.51 -7.70
C GLU A 31 9.49 -6.25 -9.21
N HIS A 32 10.45 -5.48 -9.70
CA HIS A 32 10.56 -5.17 -11.14
C HIS A 32 10.78 -6.42 -12.01
N LEU A 33 11.26 -7.53 -11.42
CA LEU A 33 11.43 -8.81 -12.11
C LEU A 33 10.11 -9.62 -12.15
N SER A 34 9.14 -9.28 -11.29
CA SER A 34 7.89 -10.01 -11.17
C SER A 34 6.93 -9.67 -12.31
N GLN A 35 6.45 -10.70 -13.02
CA GLN A 35 5.39 -10.54 -14.03
C GLN A 35 4.08 -10.02 -13.43
N ALA A 36 3.80 -10.34 -12.16
CA ALA A 36 2.58 -9.87 -11.49
C ALA A 36 2.58 -8.36 -11.25
N VAL A 37 3.75 -7.79 -10.92
CA VAL A 37 3.93 -6.34 -10.71
C VAL A 37 3.79 -5.60 -12.02
N ARG A 38 4.50 -6.04 -13.07
CA ARG A 38 4.37 -5.48 -14.43
C ARG A 38 2.93 -5.51 -14.95
N ARG A 39 2.19 -6.57 -14.65
CA ARG A 39 0.75 -6.66 -14.99
C ARG A 39 -0.07 -5.61 -14.22
N GLY A 40 0.24 -5.35 -12.96
CA GLY A 40 -0.41 -4.31 -12.16
C GLY A 40 -0.19 -2.91 -12.76
N GLU A 41 1.05 -2.59 -13.12
CA GLU A 41 1.43 -1.32 -13.75
C GLU A 41 0.69 -1.13 -15.09
N ALA A 42 0.63 -2.17 -15.94
CA ALA A 42 -0.09 -2.11 -17.21
C ALA A 42 -1.61 -1.92 -17.06
N VAL A 43 -2.23 -2.52 -16.05
CA VAL A 43 -3.66 -2.29 -15.75
C VAL A 43 -3.89 -0.84 -15.31
N HIS A 44 -2.95 -0.26 -14.55
CA HIS A 44 -3.03 1.12 -14.12
C HIS A 44 -2.96 2.08 -15.33
N GLU A 45 -1.98 1.90 -16.21
CA GLU A 45 -1.80 2.72 -17.42
C GLU A 45 -2.99 2.66 -18.40
N THR A 46 -3.57 1.46 -18.60
CA THR A 46 -4.68 1.27 -19.55
C THR A 46 -6.03 1.75 -19.02
N SER A 47 -6.20 1.84 -17.71
CA SER A 47 -7.49 2.19 -17.10
C SER A 47 -7.76 3.71 -17.06
N TYR A 48 -6.75 4.57 -17.32
CA TYR A 48 -6.80 5.96 -16.85
C TYR A 48 -6.32 7.03 -17.84
N GLY A 49 -7.19 7.42 -18.78
CA GLY A 49 -6.98 8.58 -19.68
C GLY A 49 -7.53 9.94 -19.21
N ARG A 50 -8.02 10.07 -17.95
CA ARG A 50 -8.77 11.28 -17.50
C ARG A 50 -8.39 11.84 -16.12
N PHE A 51 -7.32 11.37 -15.48
CA PHE A 51 -7.04 11.66 -14.07
C PHE A 51 -5.70 12.37 -13.88
N ARG A 52 -5.61 13.25 -12.88
CA ARG A 52 -4.37 13.92 -12.46
C ARG A 52 -3.79 13.20 -11.25
N GLU A 53 -2.55 12.74 -11.37
CA GLU A 53 -1.78 12.14 -10.27
C GLU A 53 -1.44 13.21 -9.22
N VAL A 54 -1.49 12.84 -7.93
CA VAL A 54 -1.02 13.69 -6.82
C VAL A 54 0.22 13.04 -6.21
N ASP A 55 1.35 13.74 -6.28
CA ASP A 55 2.59 13.33 -5.64
C ASP A 55 2.63 13.88 -4.20
N LEU A 56 2.57 12.97 -3.21
CA LEU A 56 2.73 13.30 -1.80
C LEU A 56 4.17 13.04 -1.30
N GLY A 57 5.15 12.93 -2.22
CA GLY A 57 6.55 12.63 -1.95
C GLY A 57 6.78 11.15 -1.63
N ALA A 58 6.25 10.68 -0.49
CA ALA A 58 6.36 9.27 -0.07
C ALA A 58 5.24 8.37 -0.62
N ALA A 59 4.22 8.95 -1.26
CA ALA A 59 3.05 8.25 -1.75
C ALA A 59 2.56 8.82 -3.08
N ARG A 60 2.28 7.95 -4.04
CA ARG A 60 1.54 8.28 -5.26
C ARG A 60 0.10 7.85 -5.05
N ILE A 61 -0.82 8.81 -5.09
CA ILE A 61 -2.26 8.54 -5.11
C ILE A 61 -2.68 8.44 -6.59
N ASP A 62 -3.41 7.39 -6.96
CA ASP A 62 -3.90 7.24 -8.33
C ASP A 62 -4.79 8.43 -8.72
N HIS A 63 -5.70 8.86 -7.81
CA HIS A 63 -6.50 10.07 -7.99
C HIS A 63 -7.13 10.62 -6.70
N LEU A 64 -7.31 11.95 -6.59
CA LEU A 64 -8.20 12.62 -5.63
C LEU A 64 -9.31 13.32 -6.43
N ASP A 65 -10.57 12.96 -6.18
CA ASP A 65 -11.72 13.54 -6.89
C ASP A 65 -12.10 14.94 -6.37
N GLY A 66 -12.99 15.63 -7.09
CA GLY A 66 -13.47 16.97 -6.73
C GLY A 66 -14.25 17.02 -5.42
N ASP A 67 -14.69 15.86 -4.90
CA ASP A 67 -15.35 15.70 -3.61
C ASP A 67 -14.38 15.23 -2.51
N ALA A 68 -13.07 15.28 -2.76
CA ALA A 68 -12.00 14.86 -1.86
C ALA A 68 -12.05 13.37 -1.46
N TRP A 69 -12.47 12.48 -2.36
CA TRP A 69 -12.28 11.04 -2.22
C TRP A 69 -10.99 10.58 -2.89
N VAL A 70 -10.22 9.76 -2.17
CA VAL A 70 -9.02 9.10 -2.70
C VAL A 70 -9.45 7.89 -3.50
N HIS A 71 -9.06 7.80 -4.77
CA HIS A 71 -9.34 6.66 -5.63
C HIS A 71 -8.06 5.83 -5.79
N GLU A 72 -8.19 4.51 -5.66
CA GLU A 72 -7.08 3.55 -5.77
C GLU A 72 -7.54 2.31 -6.53
N VAL A 73 -6.72 1.82 -7.46
CA VAL A 73 -7.08 0.71 -8.34
C VAL A 73 -6.26 -0.52 -8.06
N LYS A 74 -6.97 -1.63 -7.90
CA LYS A 74 -6.40 -2.92 -7.58
C LYS A 74 -6.60 -3.90 -8.72
N SER A 75 -5.48 -4.44 -9.22
CA SER A 75 -5.47 -5.54 -10.19
C SER A 75 -5.91 -6.87 -9.58
N SER A 76 -5.93 -6.97 -8.24
CA SER A 76 -6.44 -8.14 -7.52
C SER A 76 -7.95 -8.30 -7.76
N ARG A 77 -8.45 -9.53 -7.63
CA ARG A 77 -9.89 -9.81 -7.76
C ARG A 77 -10.64 -9.62 -6.44
N ARG A 78 -9.93 -9.67 -5.32
CA ARG A 78 -10.49 -9.69 -3.98
C ARG A 78 -9.88 -8.55 -3.15
N PRO A 79 -10.72 -7.83 -2.39
CA PRO A 79 -10.23 -6.88 -1.41
C PRO A 79 -9.38 -7.56 -0.34
N THR A 80 -8.35 -6.86 0.11
CA THR A 80 -7.50 -7.31 1.20
C THR A 80 -7.40 -6.25 2.31
N PRO A 81 -7.06 -6.63 3.55
CA PRO A 81 -6.75 -5.66 4.60
C PRO A 81 -5.65 -4.67 4.20
N ALA A 82 -4.67 -5.12 3.42
CA ALA A 82 -3.61 -4.26 2.90
C ALA A 82 -4.13 -3.17 1.94
N ASP A 83 -5.12 -3.49 1.11
CA ASP A 83 -5.73 -2.51 0.21
C ASP A 83 -6.49 -1.43 1.00
N HIS A 84 -7.23 -1.84 2.04
CA HIS A 84 -7.92 -0.92 2.94
C HIS A 84 -6.93 -0.02 3.67
N ALA A 85 -5.96 -0.60 4.36
CA ALA A 85 -5.00 0.13 5.17
C ALA A 85 -4.17 1.12 4.33
N GLN A 86 -3.73 0.71 3.13
CA GLN A 86 -3.03 1.59 2.20
C GLN A 86 -3.89 2.80 1.80
N ALA A 87 -5.16 2.59 1.48
CA ALA A 87 -6.05 3.66 1.08
C ALA A 87 -6.34 4.64 2.22
N ILE A 88 -6.52 4.12 3.44
CA ILE A 88 -6.68 4.93 4.66
C ILE A 88 -5.43 5.75 4.98
N HIS A 89 -4.24 5.17 4.76
CA HIS A 89 -2.97 5.89 4.91
C HIS A 89 -2.90 7.11 4.00
N TYR A 90 -3.37 7.00 2.75
CA TYR A 90 -3.41 8.15 1.84
C TYR A 90 -4.36 9.24 2.32
N CYS A 91 -5.56 8.89 2.79
CA CYS A 91 -6.46 9.85 3.42
C CYS A 91 -5.78 10.56 4.60
N HIS A 92 -5.09 9.82 5.48
CA HIS A 92 -4.39 10.39 6.61
C HIS A 92 -3.26 11.34 6.21
N GLN A 93 -2.46 10.99 5.20
CA GLN A 93 -1.41 11.86 4.67
C GLN A 93 -1.97 13.15 4.08
N LEU A 94 -3.12 13.09 3.38
CA LEU A 94 -3.81 14.27 2.88
C LEU A 94 -4.27 15.20 4.02
N HIS A 95 -4.84 14.64 5.09
CA HIS A 95 -5.24 15.43 6.26
C HIS A 95 -4.05 16.13 6.92
N ARG A 96 -2.89 15.46 7.01
CA ARG A 96 -1.65 16.05 7.56
C ARG A 96 -1.12 17.25 6.76
N VAL A 97 -1.43 17.34 5.47
CA VAL A 97 -1.07 18.48 4.61
C VAL A 97 -2.23 19.47 4.42
N GLY A 98 -3.29 19.35 5.23
CA GLY A 98 -4.42 20.28 5.23
C GLY A 98 -5.50 19.99 4.19
N VAL A 99 -5.48 18.83 3.54
CA VAL A 99 -6.51 18.39 2.58
C VAL A 99 -7.50 17.45 3.28
N PRO A 100 -8.75 17.87 3.55
CA PRO A 100 -9.72 17.08 4.30
C PRO A 100 -10.35 15.99 3.44
N ALA A 101 -9.61 14.90 3.19
CA ALA A 101 -10.13 13.75 2.45
C ALA A 101 -11.36 13.14 3.15
N ARG A 102 -12.44 12.88 2.39
CA ARG A 102 -13.69 12.28 2.92
C ARG A 102 -13.58 10.78 3.16
N GLY A 103 -12.63 10.13 2.49
CA GLY A 103 -12.55 8.68 2.43
C GLY A 103 -11.81 8.22 1.19
N ALA A 104 -11.76 6.90 1.04
CA ALA A 104 -11.17 6.25 -0.12
C ALA A 104 -12.18 5.39 -0.89
N VAL A 105 -11.89 5.18 -2.16
CA VAL A 105 -12.65 4.36 -3.10
C VAL A 105 -11.69 3.38 -3.76
N LEU A 106 -11.83 2.10 -3.42
CA LEU A 106 -11.06 1.02 -4.01
C LEU A 106 -11.82 0.44 -5.21
N HIS A 107 -11.17 0.45 -6.38
CA HIS A 107 -11.70 -0.12 -7.61
C HIS A 107 -11.02 -1.45 -7.92
N TYR A 108 -11.81 -2.48 -8.20
CA TYR A 108 -11.35 -3.81 -8.61
C TYR A 108 -11.92 -4.13 -10.00
N PRO A 109 -11.29 -3.66 -11.09
CA PRO A 109 -11.84 -3.77 -12.44
C PRO A 109 -12.12 -5.21 -12.87
N ALA A 110 -11.25 -6.15 -12.46
CA ALA A 110 -11.37 -7.57 -12.79
C ALA A 110 -12.67 -8.22 -12.27
N THR A 111 -13.27 -7.66 -11.22
CA THR A 111 -14.54 -8.13 -10.65
C THR A 111 -15.64 -7.09 -10.69
N ARG A 112 -15.40 -5.93 -11.33
CA ARG A 112 -16.31 -4.76 -11.37
C ARG A 112 -16.80 -4.36 -9.98
N ARG A 113 -15.95 -4.52 -8.96
CA ARG A 113 -16.29 -4.21 -7.58
C ARG A 113 -15.69 -2.85 -7.21
N THR A 114 -16.49 -2.04 -6.53
CA THR A 114 -16.05 -0.76 -5.95
C THR A 114 -16.39 -0.77 -4.46
N ILE A 115 -15.45 -0.34 -3.63
CA ILE A 115 -15.63 -0.25 -2.18
C ILE A 115 -15.33 1.18 -1.76
N ARG A 116 -16.29 1.83 -1.08
CA ARG A 116 -16.09 3.15 -0.47
C ARG A 116 -15.83 2.98 1.02
N ILE A 117 -14.81 3.67 1.53
CA ILE A 117 -14.38 3.63 2.93
C ILE A 117 -14.36 5.08 3.41
N PRO A 118 -15.33 5.51 4.24
CA PRO A 118 -15.30 6.83 4.85
C PRO A 118 -14.05 7.00 5.72
N TYR A 119 -13.50 8.21 5.76
CA TYR A 119 -12.41 8.56 6.66
C TYR A 119 -12.99 9.23 7.91
N ASP A 120 -12.85 8.57 9.05
CA ASP A 120 -13.33 9.02 10.36
C ASP A 120 -12.20 8.94 11.40
N ALA A 121 -12.52 9.23 12.66
CA ALA A 121 -11.56 9.20 13.76
C ALA A 121 -10.98 7.79 14.01
N GLU A 122 -11.74 6.72 13.74
CA GLU A 122 -11.24 5.35 13.88
C GLU A 122 -10.21 5.05 12.79
N GLN A 123 -10.49 5.45 11.54
CA GLN A 123 -9.56 5.31 10.44
C GLN A 123 -8.30 6.15 10.63
N ALA A 124 -8.43 7.36 11.19
CA ALA A 124 -7.28 8.20 11.53
C ALA A 124 -6.38 7.51 12.57
N ALA A 125 -6.98 7.00 13.66
CA ALA A 125 -6.23 6.28 14.67
C ALA A 125 -5.61 4.97 14.13
N ALA A 126 -6.29 4.29 13.20
CA ALA A 126 -5.74 3.11 12.52
C ALA A 126 -4.50 3.45 11.67
N ALA A 127 -4.55 4.54 10.91
CA ALA A 127 -3.41 5.01 10.12
C ALA A 127 -2.19 5.33 11.01
N GLU A 128 -2.40 6.00 12.14
CA GLU A 128 -1.33 6.30 13.09
C GLU A 128 -0.71 5.03 13.68
N ARG A 129 -1.54 4.04 14.07
CA ARG A 129 -1.05 2.73 14.54
C ARG A 129 -0.24 2.02 13.49
N ASP A 130 -0.69 2.03 12.23
CA ASP A 130 0.03 1.41 11.12
C ASP A 130 1.38 2.09 10.87
N ILE A 131 1.45 3.42 10.94
CA ILE A 131 2.71 4.16 10.84
C ILE A 131 3.68 3.73 11.93
N GLN A 132 3.23 3.64 13.19
CA GLN A 132 4.10 3.18 14.28
C GLN A 132 4.55 1.72 14.07
N ALA A 133 3.64 0.82 13.70
CA ALA A 133 3.96 -0.58 13.45
C ALA A 133 4.93 -0.76 12.26
N VAL A 134 4.84 0.09 11.23
CA VAL A 134 5.84 0.16 10.16
C VAL A 134 7.20 0.53 10.73
N LEU A 135 7.28 1.62 11.48
CA LEU A 135 8.53 2.10 12.06
C LEU A 135 9.16 1.05 12.99
N GLU A 136 8.37 0.42 13.84
CA GLU A 136 8.82 -0.69 14.69
C GLU A 136 9.39 -1.82 13.85
N THR A 137 8.66 -2.26 12.81
CA THR A 137 9.07 -3.37 11.96
C THR A 137 10.38 -3.08 11.24
N VAL A 138 10.53 -1.90 10.62
CA VAL A 138 11.73 -1.58 9.83
C VAL A 138 12.98 -1.42 10.69
N HIS A 139 12.84 -0.93 11.93
CA HIS A 139 13.94 -0.74 12.87
C HIS A 139 14.28 -2.00 13.68
N ARG A 140 13.57 -3.13 13.50
CA ARG A 140 13.96 -4.39 14.14
C ARG A 140 15.40 -4.76 13.76
N PRO A 141 16.24 -5.17 14.73
CA PRO A 141 17.62 -5.56 14.46
C PRO A 141 17.69 -6.86 13.65
N VAL A 142 16.71 -7.76 13.87
CA VAL A 142 16.60 -9.05 13.20
C VAL A 142 15.37 -9.06 12.31
N ALA A 143 15.49 -9.71 11.14
CA ALA A 143 14.40 -9.86 10.20
C ALA A 143 13.20 -10.57 10.86
N PRO A 144 11.95 -10.07 10.66
CA PRO A 144 10.74 -10.75 11.11
C PRO A 144 10.65 -12.20 10.61
N PRO A 145 9.88 -13.06 11.32
CA PRO A 145 9.69 -14.44 10.90
C PRO A 145 9.10 -14.50 9.49
N ARG A 146 9.44 -15.59 8.78
CA ARG A 146 8.87 -15.89 7.47
C ARG A 146 7.41 -16.30 7.64
N LEU A 147 6.58 -16.01 6.64
CA LEU A 147 5.28 -16.66 6.53
C LEU A 147 5.47 -18.13 6.16
N ASP A 148 4.42 -18.94 6.31
CA ASP A 148 4.40 -20.29 5.77
C ASP A 148 4.54 -20.28 4.24
N ARG A 149 5.22 -21.30 3.72
CA ARG A 149 5.63 -21.38 2.32
C ARG A 149 4.48 -21.19 1.31
N PRO A 150 3.25 -21.70 1.53
CA PRO A 150 2.12 -21.46 0.64
C PRO A 150 1.75 -19.98 0.48
N ARG A 151 1.85 -19.18 1.55
CA ARG A 151 1.59 -17.73 1.49
C ARG A 151 2.65 -16.94 0.74
N CYS A 152 3.79 -17.57 0.45
CA CYS A 152 4.86 -16.96 -0.33
C CYS A 152 4.88 -17.40 -1.80
N ALA A 153 3.88 -18.18 -2.25
CA ALA A 153 3.73 -18.54 -3.65
C ALA A 153 3.66 -17.29 -4.54
N GLY A 154 4.60 -17.15 -5.49
CA GLY A 154 4.68 -16.00 -6.38
C GLY A 154 5.27 -14.72 -5.75
N CYS A 155 5.77 -14.78 -4.50
CA CYS A 155 6.44 -13.66 -3.87
C CYS A 155 7.83 -13.44 -4.49
N SER A 156 8.10 -12.23 -4.96
CA SER A 156 9.40 -11.84 -5.53
C SER A 156 10.56 -11.83 -4.52
N TYR A 157 10.25 -11.88 -3.21
CA TYR A 157 11.24 -11.89 -2.14
C TYR A 157 11.66 -13.29 -1.71
N THR A 158 11.14 -14.35 -2.35
CA THR A 158 11.37 -15.74 -1.90
C THR A 158 12.87 -16.04 -1.79
N ASP A 159 13.68 -15.68 -2.79
CA ASP A 159 15.11 -15.99 -2.74
C ASP A 159 15.82 -15.26 -1.57
N TYR A 160 15.45 -14.02 -1.28
CA TYR A 160 15.97 -13.25 -0.15
C TYR A 160 15.47 -13.74 1.22
N CYS A 161 14.29 -14.36 1.25
CA CYS A 161 13.73 -14.90 2.47
C CYS A 161 14.28 -16.29 2.81
N TRP A 162 14.72 -17.06 1.81
CA TRP A 162 15.15 -18.46 1.96
C TRP A 162 16.63 -18.74 1.67
N THR A 163 17.42 -17.72 1.38
CA THR A 163 18.89 -17.85 1.45
C THR A 163 19.31 -17.85 2.92
N ASP A 164 20.14 -18.82 3.30
CA ASP A 164 20.69 -18.97 4.66
C ASP A 164 21.78 -17.93 4.95
#